data_AF-A0A8T1WGG8-F1
#
_entry.id   AF-A0A8T1WGG8-F1
#
_cell.length_a   1.000
_cell.length_b   1.000
_cell.length_c   1.000
_cell.angle_alpha   90.00
_cell.angle_beta   90.00
_cell.angle_gamma   90.00
#
_symmetry.space_group_name_H-M   'P 1'
#
loop_
_entity.id
_entity.type
_entity.pdbx_description
1 polymer ?
#
loop_
_entity_poly.entity_id
_entity_poly.type
_entity_poly.pdbx_seq_one_letter_code
_entity_poly.pdbx_strand_id
1 'polypeptide(L)'
;MSTTLYASYERQERRRLKRKREQFTAEPRGFIRNTKQKTVALQNLAALMNEATNEGVALSKRLKLALDMREKMFRLDVHEVVRLMSTQQHLIVKLADALLHTAYVPLQLLLFMSLTALLSTLNGTRSEQTATVRQRLRENVRDLDKVLLSALPVDEVVEVIDPGNALWVRKQVNALNRSSKVCRTYILRKCWVSSCGKDKLMPIAVDKWLDLGGTTLTFYHQLPRETILYNIPYASVVALDFDEANSLAFVYIQQVLGLGGINLVAFVVETAEFTELRTTLSAVRPENATLRHTRKSAVIHAVHLKTTTTSFQHCVRENKGQLPLGSPGAHSMSSMRSAARTDQLTKSS
;
A
#
# COMPACT_ATOMS: atom_id res chain seq x y z
N MET A 1 28.07 7.81 -6.35
CA MET A 1 27.32 7.30 -5.17
C MET A 1 28.27 6.49 -4.31
N SER A 2 28.36 6.71 -2.99
CA SER A 2 29.26 5.91 -2.17
C SER A 2 28.59 4.58 -1.80
N THR A 3 29.23 3.49 -2.19
CA THR A 3 28.97 2.10 -1.81
C THR A 3 28.75 1.90 -0.30
N THR A 4 29.22 2.85 0.51
CA THR A 4 29.08 2.90 1.97
C THR A 4 27.64 3.15 2.47
N LEU A 5 26.80 3.89 1.74
CA LEU A 5 25.40 4.14 2.15
C LEU A 5 24.51 2.92 1.93
N TYR A 6 24.74 2.17 0.85
CA TYR A 6 24.02 0.91 0.59
C TYR A 6 24.46 -0.18 1.56
N ALA A 7 25.76 -0.27 1.85
CA ALA A 7 26.30 -1.23 2.81
C ALA A 7 25.86 -0.96 4.26
N SER A 8 25.73 0.31 4.66
CA SER A 8 25.23 0.66 6.00
C SER A 8 23.75 0.33 6.17
N TYR A 9 22.93 0.53 5.14
CA TYR A 9 21.53 0.10 5.12
C TYR A 9 21.38 -1.42 5.19
N GLU A 10 22.15 -2.19 4.41
CA GLU A 10 22.12 -3.66 4.50
C GLU A 10 22.51 -4.16 5.89
N ARG A 11 23.51 -3.53 6.54
CA ARG A 11 23.88 -3.87 7.92
C ARG A 11 22.76 -3.56 8.91
N GLN A 12 22.04 -2.47 8.72
CA GLN A 12 20.92 -2.09 9.60
C GLN A 12 19.73 -3.04 9.46
N GLU A 13 19.36 -3.42 8.24
CA GLU A 13 18.30 -4.41 8.01
C GLU A 13 18.69 -5.81 8.51
N ARG A 14 19.94 -6.25 8.30
CA ARG A 14 20.42 -7.52 8.87
C ARG A 14 20.32 -7.53 10.41
N ARG A 15 20.63 -6.42 11.07
CA ARG A 15 20.48 -6.28 12.53
C ARG A 15 19.02 -6.28 12.97
N ARG A 16 18.12 -5.66 12.21
CA ARG A 16 16.67 -5.67 12.49
C ARG A 16 16.07 -7.07 12.34
N LEU A 17 16.45 -7.80 11.30
CA LEU A 17 16.07 -9.19 11.05
C LEU A 17 16.60 -10.13 12.14
N LYS A 18 17.84 -9.92 12.60
CA LYS A 18 18.43 -10.69 13.70
C LYS A 18 17.64 -10.51 15.00
N ARG A 19 17.31 -9.28 15.37
CA ARG A 19 16.49 -8.97 16.57
C ARG A 19 15.08 -9.57 16.50
N LYS A 20 14.45 -9.57 15.32
CA LYS A 20 13.17 -10.26 15.11
C LYS A 20 13.30 -11.77 15.32
N ARG A 21 14.32 -12.41 14.74
CA ARG A 21 14.56 -13.85 14.92
C ARG A 21 14.81 -14.20 16.38
N GLU A 22 15.62 -13.40 17.08
CA GLU A 22 15.90 -13.58 18.52
C GLU A 22 14.64 -13.42 19.39
N GLN A 23 13.70 -12.54 19.01
CA GLN A 23 12.39 -12.41 19.65
C GLN A 23 11.48 -13.63 19.42
N PHE A 24 11.50 -14.21 18.22
CA PHE A 24 10.70 -15.40 17.90
C PHE A 24 11.25 -16.69 18.52
N THR A 25 12.55 -16.75 18.84
CA THR A 25 13.15 -17.91 19.53
C THR A 25 12.97 -17.91 21.04
N ALA A 26 12.46 -16.82 21.64
CA ALA A 26 12.33 -16.66 23.09
C ALA A 26 10.98 -17.09 23.68
N GLU A 27 10.02 -17.56 22.87
CA GLU A 27 8.76 -18.13 23.35
C GLU A 27 8.61 -19.62 22.95
N PRO A 28 9.07 -20.57 23.78
CA PRO A 28 8.59 -21.94 23.69
C PRO A 28 7.57 -22.14 24.81
N ARG A 29 6.26 -21.93 24.52
CA ARG A 29 5.16 -22.48 25.33
C ARG A 29 3.79 -22.27 24.67
N GLY A 30 3.24 -23.35 24.13
CA GLY A 30 1.80 -23.62 24.26
C GLY A 30 0.86 -23.21 23.13
N PHE A 31 1.15 -23.51 21.86
CA PHE A 31 0.07 -23.72 20.90
C PHE A 31 -0.26 -25.22 20.83
N ILE A 32 -1.21 -25.63 21.67
CA ILE A 32 -1.92 -26.90 21.49
C ILE A 32 -2.60 -26.81 20.11
N ARG A 33 -2.15 -27.69 19.21
CA ARG A 33 -2.64 -27.86 17.85
C ARG A 33 -4.08 -28.35 17.92
N ASN A 34 -5.03 -27.43 17.93
CA ASN A 34 -6.45 -27.76 17.83
C ASN A 34 -6.73 -28.11 16.36
N THR A 35 -6.62 -29.39 16.03
CA THR A 35 -6.83 -29.99 14.70
C THR A 35 -8.30 -30.04 14.33
N LYS A 36 -8.88 -28.86 14.05
CA LYS A 36 -10.05 -28.73 13.19
C LYS A 36 -9.79 -27.60 12.19
N GLN A 37 -8.93 -27.86 11.21
CA GLN A 37 -8.85 -27.04 10.00
C GLN A 37 -10.24 -27.07 9.36
N LYS A 38 -10.98 -25.96 9.43
CA LYS A 38 -12.17 -25.77 8.60
C LYS A 38 -11.68 -25.76 7.15
N THR A 39 -12.08 -26.76 6.38
CA THR A 39 -11.86 -26.82 4.94
C THR A 39 -12.30 -25.51 4.31
N VAL A 40 -11.42 -24.87 3.55
CA VAL A 40 -11.79 -23.67 2.81
C VAL A 40 -12.66 -24.13 1.64
N ALA A 41 -13.94 -23.74 1.63
CA ALA A 41 -14.80 -24.06 0.50
C ALA A 41 -14.22 -23.44 -0.79
N LEU A 42 -13.70 -24.27 -1.69
CA LEU A 42 -13.04 -23.82 -2.93
C LEU A 42 -13.92 -22.91 -3.79
N GLN A 43 -15.25 -23.10 -3.76
CA GLN A 43 -16.21 -22.23 -4.46
C GLN A 43 -16.13 -20.79 -3.96
N ASN A 44 -15.91 -20.58 -2.66
CA ASN A 44 -15.73 -19.24 -2.10
C ASN A 44 -14.41 -18.62 -2.58
N LEU A 45 -13.36 -19.41 -2.78
CA LEU A 45 -12.07 -18.91 -3.25
C LEU A 45 -12.12 -18.52 -4.73
N ALA A 46 -12.79 -19.31 -5.57
CA ALA A 46 -12.98 -19.00 -6.99
C ALA A 46 -13.73 -17.67 -7.18
N ALA A 47 -14.79 -17.43 -6.40
CA ALA A 47 -15.52 -16.16 -6.42
C ALA A 47 -14.61 -14.98 -6.03
N LEU A 48 -13.83 -15.12 -4.95
CA LEU A 48 -12.87 -14.10 -4.51
C LEU A 48 -11.83 -13.78 -5.60
N MET A 49 -11.24 -14.80 -6.23
CA MET A 49 -10.29 -14.61 -7.32
C MET A 49 -10.93 -13.86 -8.49
N ASN A 50 -12.14 -14.25 -8.88
CA ASN A 50 -12.83 -13.65 -10.02
C ASN A 50 -13.16 -12.18 -9.77
N GLU A 51 -13.67 -11.83 -8.59
CA GLU A 51 -14.03 -10.45 -8.24
C GLU A 51 -12.80 -9.57 -7.93
N ALA A 52 -11.77 -10.10 -7.26
CA ALA A 52 -10.55 -9.33 -6.94
C ALA A 52 -9.78 -8.92 -8.22
N THR A 53 -9.85 -9.75 -9.26
CA THR A 53 -9.21 -9.52 -10.56
C THR A 53 -10.09 -8.77 -11.56
N ASN A 54 -11.36 -8.49 -11.23
CA ASN A 54 -12.28 -7.80 -12.14
C ASN A 54 -12.12 -6.28 -12.05
N GLU A 55 -11.67 -5.64 -13.13
CA GLU A 55 -11.49 -4.19 -13.20
C GLU A 55 -12.78 -3.38 -13.07
N GLY A 56 -13.93 -3.96 -13.42
CA GLY A 56 -15.25 -3.35 -13.21
C GLY A 56 -15.68 -3.27 -11.74
N VAL A 57 -14.95 -3.93 -10.83
CA VAL A 57 -15.20 -3.84 -9.39
C VAL A 57 -14.39 -2.68 -8.79
N ALA A 58 -15.03 -1.87 -7.94
CA ALA A 58 -14.36 -0.75 -7.27
C ALA A 58 -13.07 -1.18 -6.55
N LEU A 59 -11.99 -0.39 -6.70
CA LEU A 59 -10.66 -0.70 -6.16
C LEU A 59 -10.68 -1.04 -4.65
N SER A 60 -11.46 -0.30 -3.87
CA SER A 60 -11.60 -0.53 -2.42
C SER A 60 -12.21 -1.90 -2.09
N LYS A 61 -13.17 -2.38 -2.90
CA LYS A 61 -13.74 -3.72 -2.78
C LYS A 61 -12.74 -4.77 -3.25
N ARG A 62 -12.06 -4.56 -4.38
CA ARG A 62 -10.99 -5.45 -4.88
C ARG A 62 -9.89 -5.67 -3.85
N LEU A 63 -9.46 -4.63 -3.14
CA LEU A 63 -8.47 -4.74 -2.07
C LEU A 63 -8.92 -5.62 -0.91
N LYS A 64 -10.16 -5.43 -0.43
CA LYS A 64 -10.74 -6.27 0.64
C LYS A 64 -10.83 -7.73 0.20
N LEU A 65 -11.27 -7.96 -1.03
CA LEU A 65 -11.37 -9.32 -1.60
C LEU A 65 -9.99 -9.96 -1.77
N ALA A 66 -8.99 -9.20 -2.22
CA ALA A 66 -7.62 -9.69 -2.39
C ALA A 66 -6.95 -10.02 -1.04
N LEU A 67 -7.27 -9.27 0.03
CA LEU A 67 -6.84 -9.60 1.40
C LEU A 67 -7.45 -10.93 1.86
N ASP A 68 -8.77 -11.10 1.75
CA ASP A 68 -9.46 -12.34 2.13
C ASP A 68 -9.00 -13.54 1.27
N MET A 69 -8.85 -13.33 -0.04
CA MET A 69 -8.28 -14.31 -0.97
C MET A 69 -6.90 -14.77 -0.50
N ARG A 70 -6.00 -13.82 -0.21
CA ARG A 70 -4.66 -14.11 0.30
C ARG A 70 -4.73 -14.96 1.56
N GLU A 71 -5.49 -14.52 2.57
CA GLU A 71 -5.62 -15.25 3.84
C GLU A 71 -6.12 -16.69 3.67
N LYS A 72 -7.07 -16.90 2.76
CA LYS A 72 -7.60 -18.23 2.44
C LYS A 72 -6.60 -19.08 1.67
N MET A 73 -5.90 -18.53 0.67
CA MET A 73 -4.88 -19.26 -0.09
C MET A 73 -3.72 -19.74 0.77
N PHE A 74 -3.29 -18.91 1.74
CA PHE A 74 -2.21 -19.28 2.68
C PHE A 74 -2.58 -20.43 3.63
N ARG A 75 -3.87 -20.80 3.74
CA ARG A 75 -4.34 -21.89 4.60
C ARG A 75 -4.57 -23.20 3.86
N LEU A 76 -4.48 -23.19 2.53
CA LEU A 76 -4.73 -24.39 1.73
C LEU A 76 -3.64 -25.41 1.94
N ASP A 77 -4.04 -26.68 2.09
CA ASP A 77 -3.11 -27.80 2.03
C ASP A 77 -2.73 -28.15 0.58
N VAL A 78 -1.77 -29.08 0.43
CA VAL A 78 -1.30 -29.50 -0.90
C VAL A 78 -2.40 -30.11 -1.77
N HIS A 79 -3.33 -30.88 -1.20
CA HIS A 79 -4.43 -31.49 -1.95
C HIS A 79 -5.44 -30.43 -2.40
N GLU A 80 -5.74 -29.46 -1.56
CA GLU A 80 -6.60 -28.32 -1.90
C GLU A 80 -5.97 -27.45 -2.99
N VAL A 81 -4.67 -27.17 -2.94
CA VAL A 81 -3.94 -26.44 -3.98
C VAL A 81 -3.94 -27.22 -5.29
N VAL A 82 -3.61 -28.52 -5.28
CA VAL A 82 -3.66 -29.37 -6.47
C VAL A 82 -5.05 -29.36 -7.09
N ARG A 83 -6.10 -29.50 -6.27
CA ARG A 83 -7.50 -29.47 -6.73
C ARG A 83 -7.87 -28.11 -7.32
N LEU A 84 -7.53 -27.00 -6.65
CA LEU A 84 -7.78 -25.64 -7.14
C LEU A 84 -7.09 -25.42 -8.48
N MET A 85 -5.79 -25.70 -8.57
CA MET A 85 -5.01 -25.41 -9.77
C MET A 85 -5.33 -26.36 -10.93
N SER A 86 -5.86 -27.55 -10.65
CA SER A 86 -6.35 -28.48 -11.68
C SER A 86 -7.73 -28.08 -12.21
N THR A 87 -8.62 -27.56 -11.37
CA THR A 87 -10.04 -27.30 -11.72
C THR A 87 -10.32 -25.85 -12.11
N GLN A 88 -9.54 -24.91 -11.57
CA GLN A 88 -9.72 -23.47 -11.71
C GLN A 88 -8.47 -22.80 -12.31
N GLN A 89 -7.76 -23.52 -13.19
CA GLN A 89 -6.51 -23.05 -13.77
C GLN A 89 -6.66 -21.67 -14.47
N HIS A 90 -7.77 -21.46 -15.17
CA HIS A 90 -8.08 -20.19 -15.82
C HIS A 90 -8.12 -19.00 -14.85
N LEU A 91 -8.54 -19.20 -13.59
CA LEU A 91 -8.51 -18.15 -12.57
C LEU A 91 -7.09 -17.84 -12.08
N ILE A 92 -6.19 -18.83 -12.08
CA ILE A 92 -4.77 -18.63 -11.76
C ILE A 92 -4.10 -17.78 -12.84
N VAL A 93 -4.38 -18.08 -14.11
CA VAL A 93 -3.93 -17.27 -15.25
C VAL A 93 -4.48 -15.85 -15.14
N LYS A 94 -5.77 -15.69 -14.87
CA LYS A 94 -6.41 -14.39 -14.65
C LYS A 94 -5.79 -13.61 -13.48
N LEU A 95 -5.39 -14.29 -12.40
CA LEU A 95 -4.72 -13.67 -11.26
C LEU A 95 -3.36 -13.08 -11.65
N ALA A 96 -2.58 -13.82 -12.43
CA ALA A 96 -1.30 -13.35 -12.91
C ALA A 96 -1.42 -12.26 -13.98
N ASP A 97 -2.40 -12.37 -14.88
CA ASP A 97 -2.72 -11.30 -15.82
C ASP A 97 -3.10 -10.00 -15.09
N ALA A 98 -3.97 -10.09 -14.08
CA ALA A 98 -4.34 -8.94 -13.26
C ALA A 98 -3.15 -8.36 -12.50
N LEU A 99 -2.20 -9.17 -12.02
CA LEU A 99 -0.96 -8.70 -11.40
C LEU A 99 -0.15 -7.79 -12.35
N LEU A 100 -0.11 -8.13 -13.63
CA LEU A 100 0.67 -7.42 -14.64
C LEU A 100 0.02 -6.10 -15.06
N HIS A 101 -1.31 -6.07 -15.13
CA HIS A 101 -2.08 -4.93 -15.66
C HIS A 101 -2.65 -4.01 -14.57
N THR A 102 -2.67 -4.43 -13.31
CA THR A 102 -3.17 -3.59 -12.22
C THR A 102 -2.23 -2.41 -11.95
N ALA A 103 -2.69 -1.20 -12.28
CA ALA A 103 -1.99 0.06 -12.03
C ALA A 103 -2.13 0.56 -10.58
N TYR A 104 -1.99 -0.34 -9.60
CA TYR A 104 -2.05 -0.01 -8.17
C TYR A 104 -1.23 -1.02 -7.34
N VAL A 105 -0.06 -0.58 -6.89
CA VAL A 105 0.96 -1.44 -6.27
C VAL A 105 0.45 -2.22 -5.04
N PRO A 106 -0.33 -1.65 -4.09
CA PRO A 106 -0.82 -2.43 -2.96
C PRO A 106 -1.69 -3.63 -3.38
N LEU A 107 -2.47 -3.51 -4.47
CA LEU A 107 -3.21 -4.65 -5.01
C LEU A 107 -2.26 -5.64 -5.69
N GLN A 108 -1.30 -5.17 -6.50
CA GLN A 108 -0.27 -6.05 -7.09
C GLN A 108 0.47 -6.87 -6.03
N LEU A 109 0.82 -6.28 -4.88
CA LEU A 109 1.47 -7.00 -3.77
C LEU A 109 0.58 -8.14 -3.24
N LEU A 110 -0.72 -7.91 -3.09
CA LEU A 110 -1.66 -8.94 -2.64
C LEU A 110 -1.85 -10.06 -3.66
N LEU A 111 -1.97 -9.72 -4.94
CA LEU A 111 -2.07 -10.71 -6.03
C LEU A 111 -0.79 -11.55 -6.13
N PHE A 112 0.37 -10.89 -6.06
CA PHE A 112 1.67 -11.55 -6.08
C PHE A 112 1.83 -12.51 -4.90
N MET A 113 1.56 -12.07 -3.67
CA MET A 113 1.62 -12.93 -2.48
C MET A 113 0.66 -14.12 -2.55
N SER A 114 -0.49 -13.95 -3.18
CA SER A 114 -1.48 -15.01 -3.34
C SER A 114 -0.99 -16.07 -4.34
N LEU A 115 -0.45 -15.62 -5.48
CA LEU A 115 0.13 -16.51 -6.49
C LEU A 115 1.34 -17.26 -5.93
N THR A 116 2.24 -16.56 -5.22
CA THR A 116 3.41 -17.21 -4.62
C THR A 116 3.00 -18.23 -3.59
N ALA A 117 1.98 -17.99 -2.75
CA ALA A 117 1.50 -18.99 -1.78
C ALA A 117 1.06 -20.30 -2.45
N LEU A 118 0.39 -20.25 -3.60
CA LEU A 118 -0.02 -21.46 -4.32
C LEU A 118 1.18 -22.21 -4.92
N LEU A 119 2.09 -21.48 -5.57
CA LEU A 119 3.31 -22.04 -6.13
C LEU A 119 4.21 -22.65 -5.05
N SER A 120 4.26 -22.01 -3.89
CA SER A 120 4.95 -22.46 -2.68
C SER A 120 4.52 -23.83 -2.24
N THR A 121 3.22 -24.00 -2.07
CA THR A 121 2.65 -25.27 -1.62
C THR A 121 2.87 -26.38 -2.65
N LEU A 122 2.76 -26.08 -3.96
CA LEU A 122 3.07 -27.03 -5.02
C LEU A 122 4.55 -27.46 -5.04
N ASN A 123 5.48 -26.51 -4.82
CA ASN A 123 6.92 -26.79 -4.88
C ASN A 123 7.45 -27.47 -3.63
N GLY A 124 6.85 -27.22 -2.48
CA GLY A 124 7.24 -27.84 -1.20
C GLY A 124 6.95 -29.35 -1.12
N THR A 125 6.06 -29.88 -1.97
CA THR A 125 5.68 -31.31 -1.95
C THR A 125 5.91 -31.97 -3.31
N ARG A 126 6.76 -33.01 -3.36
CA ARG A 126 7.03 -33.78 -4.57
C ARG A 126 6.07 -34.97 -4.66
N SER A 127 5.15 -34.94 -5.63
CA SER A 127 4.24 -36.03 -5.97
C SER A 127 3.99 -36.03 -7.48
N GLU A 128 3.48 -37.15 -8.03
CA GLU A 128 3.07 -37.21 -9.43
C GLU A 128 2.00 -36.17 -9.76
N GLN A 129 1.01 -36.00 -8.87
CA GLN A 129 -0.05 -35.00 -9.04
C GLN A 129 0.50 -33.57 -9.05
N THR A 130 1.41 -33.22 -8.14
CA THR A 130 2.04 -31.89 -8.15
C THR A 130 2.96 -31.71 -9.36
N ALA A 131 3.58 -32.76 -9.88
CA ALA A 131 4.33 -32.71 -11.15
C ALA A 131 3.41 -32.46 -12.35
N THR A 132 2.30 -33.17 -12.49
CA THR A 132 1.32 -32.97 -13.57
C THR A 132 0.73 -31.56 -13.55
N VAL A 133 0.33 -31.06 -12.37
CA VAL A 133 -0.19 -29.68 -12.23
C VAL A 133 0.86 -28.66 -12.61
N ARG A 134 2.12 -28.84 -12.19
CA ARG A 134 3.21 -27.94 -12.59
C ARG A 134 3.48 -27.96 -14.08
N GLN A 135 3.44 -29.12 -14.72
CA GLN A 135 3.64 -29.24 -16.16
C GLN A 135 2.52 -28.54 -16.93
N ARG A 136 1.25 -28.81 -16.58
CA ARG A 136 0.10 -28.12 -17.18
C ARG A 136 0.14 -26.61 -16.94
N LEU A 137 0.54 -26.20 -15.74
CA LEU A 137 0.72 -24.80 -15.43
C LEU A 137 1.78 -24.21 -16.34
N ARG A 138 2.99 -24.79 -16.45
CA ARG A 138 4.05 -24.33 -17.36
C ARG A 138 3.59 -24.22 -18.82
N GLU A 139 2.80 -25.18 -19.30
CA GLU A 139 2.27 -25.16 -20.68
C GLU A 139 1.34 -23.95 -20.94
N ASN A 140 0.46 -23.64 -19.99
CA ASN A 140 -0.46 -22.49 -20.09
C ASN A 140 0.19 -21.17 -19.66
N VAL A 141 1.22 -21.28 -18.82
CA VAL A 141 2.03 -20.16 -18.37
C VAL A 141 2.99 -19.74 -19.47
N ARG A 142 3.19 -20.46 -20.59
CA ARG A 142 3.97 -19.95 -21.74
C ARG A 142 3.55 -18.55 -22.22
N ASP A 143 2.27 -18.19 -22.07
CA ASP A 143 1.78 -16.84 -22.37
C ASP A 143 2.02 -15.84 -21.23
N LEU A 144 1.93 -16.28 -19.97
CA LEU A 144 2.39 -15.54 -18.79
C LEU A 144 3.92 -15.39 -18.77
N ASP A 145 4.67 -16.36 -19.27
CA ASP A 145 6.12 -16.54 -19.22
C ASP A 145 6.78 -15.43 -20.01
N LYS A 146 6.19 -15.02 -21.14
CA LYS A 146 6.66 -13.85 -21.89
C LYS A 146 6.67 -12.58 -21.04
N VAL A 147 5.79 -12.46 -20.04
CA VAL A 147 5.64 -11.26 -19.20
C VAL A 147 6.28 -11.43 -17.82
N LEU A 148 6.04 -12.57 -17.14
CA LEU A 148 6.64 -12.93 -15.86
C LEU A 148 8.12 -13.30 -16.00
N LEU A 149 8.57 -14.13 -16.96
CA LEU A 149 10.01 -14.45 -17.12
C LEU A 149 10.85 -13.25 -17.56
N SER A 150 10.25 -12.29 -18.28
CA SER A 150 10.94 -11.04 -18.64
C SER A 150 11.25 -10.15 -17.42
N ALA A 151 10.58 -10.41 -16.29
CA ALA A 151 10.65 -9.58 -15.11
C ALA A 151 11.06 -10.34 -13.84
N LEU A 152 10.84 -11.65 -13.79
CA LEU A 152 11.06 -12.60 -12.70
C LEU A 152 11.27 -14.03 -13.28
N PRO A 153 12.50 -14.56 -13.32
CA PRO A 153 12.74 -15.94 -13.74
C PRO A 153 11.92 -16.93 -12.89
N VAL A 154 11.33 -17.95 -13.53
CA VAL A 154 10.50 -18.97 -12.84
C VAL A 154 11.30 -19.64 -11.72
N ASP A 155 12.61 -19.83 -11.88
CA ASP A 155 13.46 -20.41 -10.86
C ASP A 155 13.62 -19.49 -9.64
N GLU A 156 13.65 -18.16 -9.81
CA GLU A 156 13.64 -17.19 -8.70
C GLU A 156 12.30 -17.15 -7.94
N VAL A 157 11.19 -17.40 -8.64
CA VAL A 157 9.85 -17.53 -8.05
C VAL A 157 9.72 -18.86 -7.28
N VAL A 158 10.41 -19.90 -7.73
CA VAL A 158 10.36 -21.27 -7.19
C VAL A 158 11.32 -21.47 -6.00
N GLU A 159 12.49 -20.81 -5.99
CA GLU A 159 13.53 -21.00 -4.96
C GLU A 159 13.32 -20.19 -3.67
N VAL A 160 12.53 -19.11 -3.70
CA VAL A 160 12.56 -18.08 -2.62
C VAL A 160 11.21 -17.94 -1.91
N ILE A 161 10.75 -19.06 -1.37
CA ILE A 161 9.46 -19.19 -0.69
C ILE A 161 9.71 -19.18 0.82
N ASP A 162 9.83 -17.98 1.37
CA ASP A 162 9.75 -17.74 2.81
C ASP A 162 8.65 -16.68 3.07
N PRO A 163 7.56 -17.02 3.79
CA PRO A 163 6.46 -16.11 4.10
C PRO A 163 6.86 -14.82 4.86
N GLY A 164 8.10 -14.74 5.36
CA GLY A 164 8.59 -13.62 6.18
C GLY A 164 9.13 -12.38 5.46
N ASN A 165 9.26 -12.37 4.12
CA ASN A 165 10.03 -11.32 3.42
C ASN A 165 9.18 -10.31 2.61
N ALA A 166 8.48 -9.41 3.31
CA ALA A 166 7.75 -8.29 2.70
C ALA A 166 8.62 -7.42 1.76
N LEU A 167 9.91 -7.23 2.11
CA LEU A 167 10.86 -6.49 1.27
C LEU A 167 11.16 -7.22 -0.05
N TRP A 168 11.22 -8.56 -0.03
CA TRP A 168 11.46 -9.33 -1.24
C TRP A 168 10.25 -9.22 -2.17
N VAL A 169 9.04 -9.50 -1.67
CA VAL A 169 7.78 -9.33 -2.42
C VAL A 169 7.73 -7.96 -3.09
N ARG A 170 8.10 -6.91 -2.35
CA ARG A 170 8.17 -5.56 -2.87
C ARG A 170 9.18 -5.39 -4.00
N LYS A 171 10.39 -5.93 -3.87
CA LYS A 171 11.41 -5.89 -4.93
C LYS A 171 10.96 -6.61 -6.20
N GLN A 172 10.26 -7.73 -6.06
CA GLN A 172 9.76 -8.50 -7.19
C GLN A 172 8.67 -7.72 -7.94
N VAL A 173 7.69 -7.13 -7.23
CA VAL A 173 6.69 -6.27 -7.86
C VAL A 173 7.31 -5.03 -8.52
N ASN A 174 8.35 -4.44 -7.92
CA ASN A 174 9.09 -3.35 -8.59
C ASN A 174 9.84 -3.82 -9.85
N ALA A 175 10.27 -5.08 -9.93
CA ALA A 175 10.86 -5.65 -11.14
C ALA A 175 9.79 -5.84 -12.23
N LEU A 176 8.63 -6.40 -11.88
CA LEU A 176 7.46 -6.48 -12.75
C LEU A 176 7.10 -5.11 -13.34
N ASN A 177 7.00 -4.09 -12.50
CA ASN A 177 6.64 -2.74 -12.91
C ASN A 177 7.70 -2.05 -13.79
N ARG A 178 8.98 -2.42 -13.67
CA ARG A 178 10.03 -1.95 -14.61
C ARG A 178 9.82 -2.50 -16.02
N SER A 179 9.38 -3.75 -16.15
CA SER A 179 9.10 -4.37 -17.45
C SER A 179 7.74 -3.98 -18.02
N SER A 180 6.67 -4.04 -17.21
CA SER A 180 5.30 -3.73 -17.67
C SER A 180 5.03 -2.24 -17.84
N LYS A 181 5.78 -1.38 -17.12
CA LYS A 181 5.60 0.09 -17.08
C LYS A 181 4.21 0.53 -16.59
N VAL A 182 3.43 -0.37 -16.00
CA VAL A 182 2.06 -0.12 -15.52
C VAL A 182 2.02 0.76 -14.26
N CYS A 183 3.00 0.59 -13.36
CA CYS A 183 3.26 1.53 -12.27
C CYS A 183 4.69 2.05 -12.36
N ARG A 184 4.93 3.28 -11.89
CA ARG A 184 6.28 3.81 -11.68
C ARG A 184 6.59 3.87 -10.20
N THR A 185 7.73 3.33 -9.81
CA THR A 185 8.18 3.33 -8.41
C THR A 185 9.48 4.09 -8.29
N TYR A 186 9.56 5.01 -7.34
CA TYR A 186 10.73 5.85 -7.07
C TYR A 186 11.25 5.65 -5.65
N ILE A 187 12.55 5.87 -5.45
CA ILE A 187 13.19 5.80 -4.13
C ILE A 187 13.09 7.17 -3.44
N LEU A 188 12.28 7.22 -2.37
CA LEU A 188 12.22 8.31 -1.41
C LEU A 188 13.48 8.32 -0.52
N ARG A 189 14.14 9.48 -0.47
CA ARG A 189 15.20 9.79 0.48
C ARG A 189 14.65 10.43 1.75
N LYS A 190 13.70 11.34 1.59
CA LYS A 190 13.02 12.06 2.68
C LYS A 190 11.59 12.38 2.26
N CYS A 191 10.69 12.44 3.24
CA CYS A 191 9.29 12.80 3.03
C CYS A 191 8.82 13.70 4.17
N TRP A 192 8.01 14.69 3.84
CA TRP A 192 7.36 15.60 4.78
C TRP A 192 5.89 15.74 4.41
N VAL A 193 5.07 16.00 5.41
CA VAL A 193 3.64 16.29 5.24
C VAL A 193 3.30 17.57 5.98
N SER A 194 2.25 18.25 5.53
CA SER A 194 1.70 19.42 6.22
C SER A 194 0.19 19.49 6.03
N SER A 195 -0.48 20.03 7.04
CA SER A 195 -1.89 20.45 7.00
C SER A 195 -2.05 21.96 6.86
N CYS A 196 -0.95 22.72 6.94
CA CYS A 196 -0.93 24.17 7.08
C CYS A 196 -0.06 24.87 6.03
N GLY A 197 0.35 24.18 4.96
CA GLY A 197 1.22 24.72 3.90
C GLY A 197 2.72 24.52 4.13
N LYS A 198 3.52 25.11 3.24
CA LYS A 198 4.98 24.85 3.11
C LYS A 198 5.81 25.22 4.34
N ASP A 199 5.39 26.22 5.09
CA ASP A 199 6.16 26.73 6.24
C ASP A 199 6.07 25.82 7.48
N LYS A 200 5.13 24.86 7.47
CA LYS A 200 4.88 23.91 8.58
C LYS A 200 5.05 22.45 8.14
N LEU A 201 6.08 22.16 7.35
CA LEU A 201 6.40 20.79 6.93
C LEU A 201 6.93 19.95 8.10
N MET A 202 6.27 18.82 8.35
CA MET A 202 6.67 17.85 9.36
C MET A 202 7.32 16.64 8.71
N PRO A 203 8.56 16.27 9.07
CA PRO A 203 9.21 15.08 8.53
C PRO A 203 8.49 13.83 9.00
N ILE A 204 8.37 12.84 8.12
CA ILE A 204 7.80 11.53 8.44
C ILE A 204 8.74 10.39 8.02
N ALA A 205 8.71 9.29 8.74
CA ALA A 205 9.43 8.09 8.36
C ALA A 205 8.63 7.33 7.28
N VAL A 206 9.27 6.90 6.20
CA VAL A 206 8.59 6.22 5.08
C VAL A 206 9.30 4.94 4.68
N ASP A 207 8.56 4.00 4.06
CA ASP A 207 9.08 2.70 3.58
C ASP A 207 9.91 2.82 2.29
N LYS A 208 10.61 3.94 2.10
CA LYS A 208 11.48 4.26 0.96
C LYS A 208 10.80 4.33 -0.41
N TRP A 209 9.60 3.78 -0.64
CA TRP A 209 8.99 3.74 -1.96
C TRP A 209 7.89 4.77 -2.13
N LEU A 210 7.90 5.42 -3.30
CA LEU A 210 6.83 6.24 -3.83
C LEU A 210 6.29 5.56 -5.10
N ASP A 211 5.00 5.30 -5.14
CA ASP A 211 4.34 4.63 -6.26
C ASP A 211 3.40 5.56 -6.98
N LEU A 212 3.58 5.66 -8.29
CA LEU A 212 2.66 6.34 -9.20
C LEU A 212 1.91 5.25 -9.96
N GLY A 213 0.69 4.99 -9.53
CA GLY A 213 -0.25 4.10 -10.21
C GLY A 213 -1.07 4.86 -11.25
N GLY A 214 -2.15 4.22 -11.74
CA GLY A 214 -2.99 4.77 -12.80
C GLY A 214 -3.80 5.99 -12.36
N THR A 215 -4.34 5.98 -11.14
CA THR A 215 -5.22 7.07 -10.64
C THR A 215 -4.76 7.66 -9.30
N THR A 216 -3.75 7.07 -8.68
CA THR A 216 -3.31 7.44 -7.33
C THR A 216 -1.80 7.40 -7.22
N LEU A 217 -1.24 8.36 -6.50
CA LEU A 217 0.08 8.27 -5.91
C LEU A 217 -0.03 7.64 -4.52
N THR A 218 0.87 6.72 -4.19
CA THR A 218 0.85 6.01 -2.90
C THR A 218 2.23 5.92 -2.27
N PHE A 219 2.27 5.98 -0.94
CA PHE A 219 3.48 5.73 -0.16
C PHE A 219 3.12 5.27 1.26
N TYR A 220 4.06 4.61 1.93
CA TYR A 220 3.84 4.04 3.26
C TYR A 220 4.55 4.87 4.33
N HIS A 221 3.80 5.41 5.28
CA HIS A 221 4.29 6.06 6.48
C HIS A 221 4.52 5.02 7.57
N GLN A 222 5.75 4.96 8.07
CA GLN A 222 6.20 4.05 9.11
C GLN A 222 6.06 4.71 10.48
N LEU A 223 5.09 4.27 11.28
CA LEU A 223 4.96 4.64 12.69
C LEU A 223 5.56 3.54 13.58
N PRO A 224 5.87 3.83 14.85
CA PRO A 224 6.49 2.83 15.74
C PRO A 224 5.69 1.54 15.93
N ARG A 225 4.36 1.58 15.74
CA ARG A 225 3.46 0.44 15.98
C ARG A 225 2.59 0.05 14.78
N GLU A 226 2.58 0.85 13.72
CA GLU A 226 1.72 0.65 12.57
C GLU A 226 2.34 1.23 11.30
N THR A 227 1.85 0.77 10.16
CA THR A 227 2.21 1.32 8.86
C THR A 227 0.95 1.87 8.21
N ILE A 228 0.95 3.16 7.89
CA ILE A 228 -0.18 3.83 7.22
C ILE A 228 0.14 3.91 5.73
N LEU A 229 -0.77 3.40 4.90
CA LEU A 229 -0.74 3.60 3.46
C LEU A 229 -1.47 4.92 3.13
N TYR A 230 -0.74 5.91 2.63
CA TYR A 230 -1.35 7.10 2.08
C TYR A 230 -1.66 6.89 0.60
N ASN A 231 -2.91 7.17 0.23
CA ASN A 231 -3.39 7.17 -1.14
C ASN A 231 -3.81 8.59 -1.51
N ILE A 232 -3.10 9.19 -2.46
CA ILE A 232 -3.38 10.54 -2.97
C ILE A 232 -3.93 10.37 -4.38
N PRO A 233 -5.27 10.45 -4.57
CA PRO A 233 -5.86 10.43 -5.90
C PRO A 233 -5.34 11.61 -6.71
N TYR A 234 -4.97 11.41 -7.97
CA TYR A 234 -4.51 12.52 -8.81
C TYR A 234 -5.56 13.61 -8.95
N ALA A 235 -6.84 13.24 -9.01
CA ALA A 235 -7.97 14.17 -9.00
C ALA A 235 -8.03 15.12 -7.79
N SER A 236 -7.29 14.82 -6.71
CA SER A 236 -7.18 15.70 -5.54
C SER A 236 -5.98 16.65 -5.58
N VAL A 237 -5.09 16.51 -6.56
CA VAL A 237 -3.91 17.35 -6.70
C VAL A 237 -4.31 18.71 -7.27
N VAL A 238 -4.04 19.78 -6.53
CA VAL A 238 -4.38 21.16 -6.94
C VAL A 238 -3.18 21.91 -7.52
N ALA A 239 -1.97 21.54 -7.10
CA ALA A 239 -0.75 22.10 -7.64
C ALA A 239 0.44 21.16 -7.46
N LEU A 240 1.41 21.29 -8.36
CA LEU A 240 2.72 20.67 -8.27
C LEU A 240 3.79 21.75 -8.30
N ASP A 241 4.80 21.62 -7.45
CA ASP A 241 5.98 22.48 -7.49
C ASP A 241 7.25 21.64 -7.35
N PHE A 242 8.29 22.04 -8.06
CA PHE A 242 9.54 21.29 -8.20
C PHE A 242 10.73 22.20 -7.90
N ASP A 243 11.58 21.76 -6.98
CA ASP A 243 12.90 22.32 -6.71
C ASP A 243 13.96 21.35 -7.26
N GLU A 244 14.45 21.68 -8.45
CA GLU A 244 15.42 20.88 -9.21
C GLU A 244 16.78 20.80 -8.51
N ALA A 245 17.21 21.86 -7.83
CA ALA A 245 18.49 21.90 -7.15
C ALA A 245 18.57 20.85 -6.03
N ASN A 246 17.42 20.59 -5.38
CA ASN A 246 17.33 19.68 -4.25
C ASN A 246 16.66 18.33 -4.58
N SER A 247 16.31 18.08 -5.86
CA SER A 247 15.54 16.90 -6.28
C SER A 247 14.26 16.71 -5.44
N LEU A 248 13.58 17.83 -5.13
CA LEU A 248 12.45 17.91 -4.23
C LEU A 248 11.17 18.24 -5.00
N ALA A 249 10.13 17.46 -4.76
CA ALA A 249 8.80 17.68 -5.32
C ALA A 249 7.79 17.98 -4.20
N PHE A 250 6.90 18.93 -4.48
CA PHE A 250 5.77 19.31 -3.63
C PHE A 250 4.47 18.96 -4.35
N VAL A 251 3.60 18.22 -3.67
CA VAL A 251 2.26 17.85 -4.13
C VAL A 251 1.26 18.52 -3.21
N TYR A 252 0.57 19.52 -3.74
CA TYR A 252 -0.51 20.20 -3.04
C TYR A 252 -1.83 19.49 -3.32
N ILE A 253 -2.59 19.26 -2.26
CA ILE A 253 -3.75 18.37 -2.28
C ILE A 253 -4.93 19.14 -1.70
N GLN A 254 -6.07 19.11 -2.38
CA GLN A 254 -7.33 19.50 -1.77
C GLN A 254 -7.67 18.54 -0.63
N GLN A 255 -8.56 18.93 0.28
CA GLN A 255 -8.90 18.08 1.42
C GLN A 255 -9.46 16.73 0.96
N VAL A 256 -8.78 15.63 1.32
CA VAL A 256 -9.21 14.25 1.04
C VAL A 256 -9.50 13.53 2.36
N LEU A 257 -10.65 12.88 2.44
CA LEU A 257 -11.01 12.03 3.57
C LEU A 257 -9.99 10.89 3.71
N GLY A 258 -9.51 10.64 4.93
CA GLY A 258 -8.52 9.60 5.22
C GLY A 258 -7.06 10.06 5.15
N LEU A 259 -6.76 11.27 4.67
CA LEU A 259 -5.40 11.85 4.73
C LEU A 259 -5.12 12.62 6.03
N GLY A 260 -6.00 12.57 7.03
CA GLY A 260 -5.76 13.20 8.34
C GLY A 260 -5.57 14.73 8.29
N GLY A 261 -6.13 15.40 7.27
CA GLY A 261 -5.99 16.85 7.07
C GLY A 261 -4.70 17.27 6.35
N ILE A 262 -3.90 16.32 5.86
CA ILE A 262 -2.74 16.62 5.02
C ILE A 262 -3.22 17.27 3.71
N ASN A 263 -2.69 18.45 3.42
CA ASN A 263 -2.94 19.22 2.19
C ASN A 263 -1.66 19.50 1.38
N LEU A 264 -0.51 19.07 1.90
CA LEU A 264 0.77 19.16 1.22
C LEU A 264 1.65 17.97 1.59
N VAL A 265 2.19 17.32 0.58
CA VAL A 265 3.25 16.31 0.75
C VAL A 265 4.47 16.78 -0.04
N ALA A 266 5.64 16.68 0.58
CA ALA A 266 6.90 17.00 -0.05
C ALA A 266 7.84 15.79 0.04
N PHE A 267 8.54 15.47 -1.03
CA PHE A 267 9.47 14.35 -1.04
C PHE A 267 10.71 14.60 -1.88
N VAL A 268 11.85 14.11 -1.37
CA VAL A 268 13.12 14.05 -2.09
C VAL A 268 13.28 12.66 -2.66
N VAL A 269 13.59 12.56 -3.95
CA VAL A 269 13.94 11.30 -4.63
C VAL A 269 15.42 11.28 -5.03
N GLU A 270 15.90 10.16 -5.57
CA GLU A 270 17.22 10.11 -6.17
C GLU A 270 17.34 11.07 -7.35
N THR A 271 18.45 11.81 -7.45
CA THR A 271 18.66 12.82 -8.50
C THR A 271 18.55 12.23 -9.91
N ALA A 272 18.98 10.98 -10.10
CA ALA A 272 18.85 10.27 -11.37
C ALA A 272 17.38 10.02 -11.78
N GLU A 273 16.48 9.92 -10.80
CA GLU A 273 15.05 9.63 -11.01
C GLU A 273 14.19 10.91 -11.04
N PHE A 274 14.72 12.05 -10.58
CA PHE A 274 13.94 13.27 -10.38
C PHE A 274 13.31 13.81 -11.68
N THR A 275 14.06 13.81 -12.78
CA THR A 275 13.57 14.28 -14.09
C THR A 275 12.40 13.42 -14.59
N GLU A 276 12.50 12.11 -14.41
CA GLU A 276 11.43 11.18 -14.78
C GLU A 276 10.21 11.38 -13.87
N LEU A 277 10.40 11.43 -12.55
CA LEU A 277 9.34 11.71 -11.59
C LEU A 277 8.57 13.00 -11.95
N ARG A 278 9.28 14.10 -12.23
CA ARG A 278 8.68 15.38 -12.62
C ARG A 278 7.81 15.23 -13.86
N THR A 279 8.32 14.52 -14.85
CA THR A 279 7.61 14.26 -16.12
C THR A 279 6.35 13.43 -15.86
N THR A 280 6.47 12.34 -15.11
CA THR A 280 5.34 11.46 -14.78
C THR A 280 4.28 12.18 -13.97
N LEU A 281 4.64 12.89 -12.89
CA LEU A 281 3.69 13.65 -12.08
C LEU A 281 2.98 14.74 -12.87
N SER A 282 3.72 15.43 -13.75
CA SER A 282 3.14 16.45 -14.62
C SER A 282 2.17 15.88 -15.64
N ALA A 283 2.34 14.62 -16.05
CA ALA A 283 1.44 13.94 -16.99
C ALA A 283 0.15 13.42 -16.35
N VAL A 284 0.18 13.05 -15.06
CA VAL A 284 -0.97 12.42 -14.36
C VAL A 284 -1.83 13.38 -13.54
N ARG A 285 -1.28 14.54 -13.15
CA ARG A 285 -1.85 15.83 -13.56
C ARG A 285 -3.35 16.03 -13.87
N PRO A 286 -4.25 16.48 -12.97
CA PRO A 286 -5.49 17.11 -13.43
C PRO A 286 -5.20 18.36 -14.28
N GLU A 287 -5.95 18.59 -15.37
CA GLU A 287 -5.71 19.73 -16.27
C GLU A 287 -5.76 21.09 -15.56
N ASN A 288 -6.61 21.21 -14.53
CA ASN A 288 -6.77 22.40 -13.71
C ASN A 288 -5.70 22.56 -12.61
N ALA A 289 -4.82 21.58 -12.41
CA ALA A 289 -3.77 21.66 -11.40
C ALA A 289 -2.66 22.62 -11.86
N THR A 290 -2.30 23.56 -10.99
CA THR A 290 -1.26 24.55 -11.29
C THR A 290 0.13 23.91 -11.27
N LEU A 291 0.94 24.13 -12.31
CA LEU A 291 2.34 23.72 -12.34
C LEU A 291 3.25 24.91 -12.04
N ARG A 292 4.11 24.75 -11.03
CA ARG A 292 5.12 25.75 -10.67
C ARG A 292 6.52 25.14 -10.78
N HIS A 293 7.47 25.97 -11.18
CA HIS A 293 8.88 25.61 -11.23
C HIS A 293 9.64 26.63 -10.41
N THR A 294 10.20 26.19 -9.28
CA THR A 294 10.95 27.06 -8.41
C THR A 294 12.45 26.84 -8.65
N ARG A 295 13.09 27.77 -9.37
CA ARG A 295 14.54 27.74 -9.64
C ARG A 295 15.39 28.21 -8.45
N LYS A 296 14.78 28.83 -7.45
CA LYS A 296 15.46 29.25 -6.22
C LYS A 296 15.34 28.12 -5.20
N SER A 297 16.46 27.71 -4.61
CA SER A 297 16.50 26.77 -3.49
C SER A 297 15.47 27.24 -2.47
N ALA A 298 14.36 26.51 -2.33
CA ALA A 298 13.47 26.71 -1.21
C ALA A 298 14.24 26.11 -0.04
N VAL A 299 15.15 26.91 0.52
CA VAL A 299 15.95 26.52 1.67
C VAL A 299 14.95 26.09 2.71
N ILE A 300 14.82 24.77 2.87
CA ILE A 300 14.12 24.18 4.01
C ILE A 300 15.00 24.56 5.20
N HIS A 301 14.80 25.77 5.73
CA HIS A 301 15.37 26.22 6.99
C HIS A 301 14.82 25.41 8.18
N ALA A 302 13.99 24.41 7.91
CA ALA A 302 13.28 23.59 8.88
C ALA A 302 13.76 22.12 8.94
N VAL A 303 15.05 21.79 8.83
CA VAL A 303 15.55 20.48 9.34
C VAL A 303 16.98 20.58 9.89
N HIS A 304 17.16 21.48 10.87
CA HIS A 304 18.15 21.30 11.93
C HIS A 304 17.48 21.30 13.31
N LEU A 305 16.25 20.79 13.37
CA LEU A 305 15.58 20.53 14.64
C LEU A 305 15.97 19.13 15.11
N LYS A 306 16.80 19.12 16.14
CA LYS A 306 17.04 17.99 17.05
C LYS A 306 15.73 17.25 17.29
N THR A 307 15.80 15.93 17.19
CA THR A 307 14.84 14.94 17.71
C THR A 307 14.00 15.52 18.86
N THR A 308 12.78 15.92 18.57
CA THR A 308 11.74 16.06 19.59
C THR A 308 10.51 15.34 19.06
N THR A 309 10.31 14.15 19.60
CA THR A 309 9.13 13.32 19.41
C THR A 309 7.97 14.06 20.09
N THR A 310 7.16 14.78 19.32
CA THR A 310 5.87 15.27 19.82
C THR A 310 4.81 15.08 18.75
N SER A 311 3.73 14.45 19.20
CA SER A 311 2.70 13.77 18.42
C SER A 311 1.97 14.65 17.41
N PHE A 312 1.75 14.11 16.22
CA PHE A 312 0.84 14.58 15.16
C PHE A 312 -0.59 14.92 15.67
N GLN A 313 -0.98 14.43 16.84
CA GLN A 313 -2.27 14.70 17.48
C GLN A 313 -2.51 16.17 17.87
N HIS A 314 -1.45 16.98 18.06
CA HIS A 314 -1.64 18.37 18.50
C HIS A 314 -2.08 19.31 17.36
N CYS A 315 -1.59 19.08 16.13
CA CYS A 315 -1.93 19.91 14.97
C CYS A 315 -3.37 19.63 14.46
N VAL A 316 -3.89 18.42 14.70
CA VAL A 316 -5.30 18.07 14.41
C VAL A 316 -6.28 18.68 15.42
N ARG A 317 -5.83 19.01 16.65
CA ARG A 317 -6.68 19.64 17.68
C ARG A 317 -6.90 21.14 17.45
N GLU A 318 -5.92 21.86 16.92
CA GLU A 318 -6.06 23.30 16.68
C GLU A 318 -7.08 23.65 15.59
N ASN A 319 -7.36 22.73 14.66
CA ASN A 319 -8.40 22.90 13.63
C ASN A 319 -9.82 22.49 14.06
N LYS A 320 -10.04 22.10 15.33
CA LYS A 320 -11.39 21.87 15.88
C LYS A 320 -11.91 23.03 16.74
N GLY A 321 -11.22 24.16 16.76
CA GLY A 321 -11.50 25.29 17.65
C GLY A 321 -11.72 26.63 16.95
N GLN A 322 -12.40 26.69 15.79
CA GLN A 322 -12.95 27.93 15.25
C GLN A 322 -14.35 27.67 14.68
N LEU A 323 -15.34 27.70 15.57
CA LEU A 323 -16.71 28.04 15.18
C LEU A 323 -16.75 29.53 14.83
N PRO A 324 -17.47 29.97 13.79
CA PRO A 324 -17.57 31.39 13.48
C PRO A 324 -18.38 32.09 14.58
N LEU A 325 -17.72 32.99 15.31
CA LEU A 325 -18.38 33.99 16.13
C LEU A 325 -19.18 34.91 15.21
N GLY A 326 -20.51 34.83 15.32
CA GLY A 326 -21.46 35.64 14.57
C GLY A 326 -21.38 37.13 14.94
N SER A 327 -21.70 37.97 13.96
CA SER A 327 -21.94 39.40 14.13
C SER A 327 -23.27 39.65 14.86
N PRO A 328 -23.39 40.74 15.66
CA PRO A 328 -24.58 41.02 16.45
C PRO A 328 -25.61 41.86 15.69
N GLY A 329 -26.89 41.55 15.87
CA GLY A 329 -28.02 42.37 15.41
C GLY A 329 -29.32 41.93 16.08
N ALA A 330 -29.97 42.85 16.79
CA ALA A 330 -31.02 42.63 17.78
C ALA A 330 -32.46 42.63 17.23
N HIS A 331 -33.40 42.28 18.13
CA HIS A 331 -34.88 42.30 18.07
C HIS A 331 -35.52 41.04 17.44
N SER A 332 -36.57 40.38 17.96
CA SER A 332 -37.60 40.72 18.97
C SER A 332 -38.39 39.45 19.38
N MET A 333 -38.67 39.31 20.69
CA MET A 333 -39.89 38.82 21.38
C MET A 333 -40.62 37.49 21.06
N SER A 334 -40.98 36.84 22.19
CA SER A 334 -42.14 35.96 22.46
C SER A 334 -42.00 34.47 22.07
N SER A 335 -42.47 33.43 22.76
CA SER A 335 -43.19 33.22 24.05
C SER A 335 -43.32 31.69 24.26
N MET A 336 -43.68 31.28 25.49
CA MET A 336 -44.17 29.96 25.97
C MET A 336 -43.13 28.84 26.16
N ARG A 337 -42.68 28.49 27.37
CA ARG A 337 -43.32 27.85 28.55
C ARG A 337 -43.80 26.40 28.37
N SER A 338 -43.19 25.53 29.20
CA SER A 338 -43.73 24.32 29.84
C SER A 338 -43.88 23.07 28.95
N ALA A 339 -43.71 21.84 29.40
CA ALA A 339 -43.52 21.27 30.73
C ALA A 339 -42.78 19.92 30.60
N ALA A 340 -42.10 19.53 31.68
CA ALA A 340 -41.59 18.19 31.92
C ALA A 340 -42.72 17.16 32.06
N ARG A 341 -42.47 15.91 31.62
CA ARG A 341 -42.83 14.70 32.37
C ARG A 341 -42.21 13.44 31.76
N THR A 342 -41.24 12.90 32.47
CA THR A 342 -40.94 11.47 32.59
C THR A 342 -42.14 10.76 33.24
N ASP A 343 -42.61 9.63 32.71
CA ASP A 343 -42.28 8.28 33.25
C ASP A 343 -43.12 7.14 32.63
N GLN A 344 -42.40 6.04 32.43
CA GLN A 344 -42.72 4.60 32.37
C GLN A 344 -44.18 4.11 32.33
N LEU A 345 -44.45 3.08 31.49
CA LEU A 345 -44.71 1.69 31.93
C LEU A 345 -45.15 0.74 30.77
N THR A 346 -44.37 -0.33 30.62
CA THR A 346 -44.70 -1.75 30.31
C THR A 346 -45.96 -2.20 29.52
N LYS A 347 -45.67 -3.04 28.51
CA LYS A 347 -46.22 -4.39 28.15
C LYS A 347 -47.66 -4.59 27.64
N SER A 348 -47.71 -5.40 26.55
CA SER A 348 -48.77 -6.34 26.06
C SER A 348 -50.12 -5.73 25.67
N SER A 349 -50.70 -5.99 24.50
CA SER A 349 -50.66 -7.15 23.59
C SER A 349 -50.81 -6.71 22.13
#